data_AF-A0A1V2PBQ4-F1
#
_entry.id   AF-A0A1V2PBQ4-F1
#
_cell.length_a   1.000
_cell.length_b   1.000
_cell.length_c   1.000
_cell.angle_alpha   90.00
_cell.angle_beta   90.00
_cell.angle_gamma   90.00
#
_symmetry.space_group_name_H-M   'P 1'
#
loop_
_entity.id
_entity.type
_entity.pdbx_description
1 polymer ?
#
loop_
_entity_poly.entity_id
_entity_poly.type
_entity_poly.pdbx_seq_one_letter_code
_entity_poly.pdbx_strand_id
1 'polypeptide(L)'
;MKSDQLRAAAFGDRPDTRVSPGERPRDRWLAAVVLGGQGRYAAASAVLTDLVRHRDPVIASLAASTLGSHRRQVGGHDVARRLDATALARLTDTAADGDCDGIDALGARSDALLGLAADALGTGRLTAARRLIAAADALGDVGWRGQVRLGWVRAEVELAAGRSSESVPNAEAALRRALAAGAVRHIAKSGMVLAAALTVRGGVTERIRAKHLASGVVDQAIEYGLLPLVWPCSLLLADLDPAKADSHRARAAGALHCVLRRSDPIARRLAASSPWVPDTLLTSGEPTRTSIRANSFTELPPDRVKVGAQASDRGGGTSLGCRKESP
;
A
#
# COMPACT_ATOMS: atom_id res chain seq x y z
N MET A 1 -12.37 -16.79 -19.43
CA MET A 1 -11.87 -17.48 -18.22
C MET A 1 -13.04 -17.63 -17.25
N LYS A 2 -13.18 -18.76 -16.55
CA LYS A 2 -14.26 -18.95 -15.57
C LYS A 2 -14.01 -18.14 -14.30
N SER A 3 -15.07 -17.84 -13.54
CA SER A 3 -15.03 -17.09 -12.26
C SER A 3 -13.94 -17.62 -11.31
N ASP A 4 -13.92 -18.93 -11.11
CA ASP A 4 -13.05 -19.56 -10.11
C ASP A 4 -11.58 -19.51 -10.54
N GLN A 5 -11.31 -19.53 -11.85
CA GLN A 5 -9.96 -19.35 -12.38
C GLN A 5 -9.46 -17.92 -12.16
N LEU A 6 -10.33 -16.91 -12.33
CA LEU A 6 -9.99 -15.52 -12.01
C LEU A 6 -9.74 -15.31 -10.52
N ARG A 7 -10.56 -15.97 -9.69
CA ARG A 7 -10.43 -15.94 -8.22
C ARG A 7 -9.11 -16.58 -7.78
N ALA A 8 -8.80 -17.78 -8.29
CA ALA A 8 -7.53 -18.46 -8.03
C ALA A 8 -6.31 -17.65 -8.54
N ALA A 9 -6.41 -16.99 -9.69
CA ALA A 9 -5.34 -16.09 -10.14
C ALA A 9 -5.18 -14.86 -9.22
N ALA A 10 -6.29 -14.29 -8.73
CA ALA A 10 -6.25 -13.10 -7.87
C ALA A 10 -5.73 -13.39 -6.46
N PHE A 11 -6.03 -14.57 -5.92
CA PHE A 11 -5.92 -14.89 -4.50
C PHE A 11 -5.24 -16.24 -4.18
N GLY A 12 -4.96 -17.09 -5.15
CA GLY A 12 -4.34 -18.40 -5.00
C GLY A 12 -2.89 -18.45 -5.47
N ASP A 13 -2.55 -19.55 -6.15
CA ASP A 13 -1.18 -20.00 -6.44
C ASP A 13 -0.64 -19.61 -7.82
N ARG A 14 -1.51 -19.15 -8.74
CA ARG A 14 -1.14 -18.75 -10.12
C ARG A 14 -1.38 -17.26 -10.41
N PRO A 15 -0.77 -16.32 -9.67
CA PRO A 15 -0.91 -14.89 -9.95
C PRO A 15 -0.21 -14.45 -11.24
N ASP A 16 0.58 -15.31 -11.86
CA ASP A 16 1.21 -15.15 -13.19
C ASP A 16 0.23 -15.32 -14.36
N THR A 17 -0.97 -15.85 -14.09
CA THR A 17 -1.98 -16.13 -15.11
C THR A 17 -2.27 -14.88 -15.95
N ARG A 18 -2.22 -15.03 -17.28
CA ARG A 18 -2.67 -13.98 -18.20
C ARG A 18 -4.19 -13.91 -18.16
N VAL A 19 -4.72 -12.75 -17.78
CA VAL A 19 -6.16 -12.52 -17.65
C VAL A 19 -6.66 -11.47 -18.63
N SER A 20 -7.91 -11.63 -19.02
CA SER A 20 -8.72 -10.61 -19.68
C SER A 20 -9.96 -10.35 -18.82
N PRO A 21 -10.49 -9.11 -18.79
CA PRO A 21 -11.73 -8.80 -18.07
C PRO A 21 -12.88 -9.67 -18.59
N GLY A 22 -13.64 -10.31 -17.68
CA GLY A 22 -14.87 -11.02 -18.02
C GLY A 22 -16.06 -10.07 -18.23
N GLU A 23 -17.25 -10.63 -18.45
CA GLU A 23 -18.48 -9.85 -18.63
C GLU A 23 -19.04 -9.33 -17.30
N ARG A 24 -19.01 -10.18 -16.26
CA ARG A 24 -19.60 -9.85 -14.95
C ARG A 24 -18.71 -8.86 -14.18
N PRO A 25 -19.28 -7.90 -13.42
CA PRO A 25 -18.50 -6.90 -12.69
C PRO A 25 -17.46 -7.51 -11.72
N ARG A 26 -17.81 -8.61 -11.04
CA ARG A 26 -16.90 -9.36 -10.16
C ARG A 26 -15.70 -9.93 -10.93
N ASP A 27 -15.93 -10.51 -12.10
CA ASP A 27 -14.88 -11.06 -12.96
C ASP A 27 -13.95 -9.96 -13.48
N ARG A 28 -14.51 -8.81 -13.88
CA ARG A 28 -13.76 -7.62 -14.27
C ARG A 28 -12.86 -7.13 -13.13
N TRP A 29 -13.40 -7.05 -11.92
CA TRP A 29 -12.63 -6.66 -10.74
C TRP A 29 -11.51 -7.65 -10.42
N LEU A 30 -11.78 -8.96 -10.41
CA LEU A 30 -10.75 -9.99 -10.18
C LEU A 30 -9.62 -9.91 -11.23
N ALA A 31 -9.96 -9.73 -12.51
CA ALA A 31 -8.97 -9.52 -13.55
C ALA A 31 -8.10 -8.28 -13.29
N ALA A 32 -8.71 -7.18 -12.83
CA ALA A 32 -7.98 -5.97 -12.47
C ALA A 32 -7.04 -6.16 -11.25
N VAL A 33 -7.43 -6.97 -10.27
CA VAL A 33 -6.56 -7.37 -9.13
C VAL A 33 -5.32 -8.12 -9.61
N VAL A 34 -5.48 -9.07 -10.54
CA VAL A 34 -4.35 -9.81 -11.14
C VAL A 34 -3.44 -8.88 -11.94
N LEU A 35 -4.02 -8.08 -12.84
CA LEU A 35 -3.28 -7.10 -13.65
C LEU A 35 -2.48 -6.13 -12.76
N GLY A 36 -3.09 -5.66 -11.67
CA GLY A 36 -2.45 -4.82 -10.67
C GLY A 36 -1.28 -5.50 -9.97
N GLY A 37 -1.45 -6.77 -9.55
CA GLY A 37 -0.39 -7.57 -8.96
C GLY A 37 0.83 -7.75 -9.89
N GLN A 38 0.59 -7.83 -11.19
CA GLN A 38 1.63 -7.93 -12.24
C GLN A 38 2.23 -6.56 -12.65
N GLY A 39 1.79 -5.47 -12.03
CA GLY A 39 2.24 -4.11 -12.36
C GLY A 39 1.70 -3.55 -13.68
N ARG A 40 0.62 -4.14 -14.24
CA ARG A 40 -0.06 -3.65 -15.44
C ARG A 40 -1.10 -2.58 -15.09
N TYR A 41 -0.66 -1.51 -14.42
CA TYR A 41 -1.57 -0.51 -13.85
C TYR A 41 -2.43 0.24 -14.88
N ALA A 42 -1.95 0.45 -16.11
CA ALA A 42 -2.78 1.03 -17.17
C ALA A 42 -3.99 0.14 -17.50
N ALA A 43 -3.75 -1.15 -17.69
CA ALA A 43 -4.80 -2.12 -18.00
C ALA A 43 -5.76 -2.29 -16.82
N ALA A 44 -5.24 -2.39 -15.59
CA ALA A 44 -6.07 -2.46 -14.40
C ALA A 44 -6.89 -1.18 -14.20
N SER A 45 -6.29 0.01 -14.37
CA SER A 45 -6.97 1.29 -14.20
C SER A 45 -8.09 1.49 -15.22
N ALA A 46 -7.92 1.03 -16.46
CA ALA A 46 -8.97 1.09 -17.48
C ALA A 46 -10.23 0.32 -17.05
N VAL A 47 -10.06 -0.85 -16.43
CA VAL A 47 -11.18 -1.64 -15.91
C VAL A 47 -11.78 -1.01 -14.64
N LEU A 48 -10.93 -0.62 -13.69
CA LEU A 48 -11.36 -0.15 -12.38
C LEU A 48 -12.10 1.19 -12.44
N THR A 49 -11.70 2.09 -13.34
CA THR A 49 -12.30 3.44 -13.44
C THR A 49 -13.80 3.36 -13.74
N ASP A 50 -14.23 2.39 -14.54
CA ASP A 50 -15.66 2.16 -14.80
C ASP A 50 -16.35 1.50 -13.60
N LEU A 51 -15.70 0.52 -12.97
CA LEU A 51 -16.27 -0.20 -11.83
C LEU A 51 -16.46 0.68 -10.60
N VAL A 52 -15.63 1.71 -10.39
CA VAL A 52 -15.79 2.70 -9.30
C VAL A 52 -17.15 3.43 -9.36
N ARG A 53 -17.77 3.50 -10.55
CA ARG A 53 -19.09 4.12 -10.77
C ARG A 53 -20.22 3.09 -10.85
N HIS A 54 -19.94 1.81 -10.60
CA HIS A 54 -20.93 0.75 -10.70
C HIS A 54 -22.03 0.90 -9.63
N ARG A 55 -23.25 0.43 -9.96
CA ARG A 55 -24.43 0.52 -9.08
C ARG A 55 -24.35 -0.37 -7.84
N ASP A 56 -23.62 -1.48 -7.94
CA ASP A 56 -23.35 -2.37 -6.80
C ASP A 56 -22.31 -1.71 -5.88
N PRO A 57 -22.67 -1.38 -4.63
CA PRO A 57 -21.79 -0.66 -3.71
C PRO A 57 -20.54 -1.46 -3.32
N VAL A 58 -20.63 -2.79 -3.24
CA VAL A 58 -19.49 -3.66 -2.91
C VAL A 58 -18.49 -3.64 -4.06
N ILE A 59 -18.94 -3.82 -5.29
CA ILE A 59 -18.07 -3.76 -6.48
C ILE A 59 -17.44 -2.37 -6.63
N ALA A 60 -18.21 -1.30 -6.44
CA ALA A 60 -17.68 0.06 -6.52
C ALA A 60 -16.62 0.33 -5.45
N SER A 61 -16.85 -0.13 -4.22
CA SER A 61 -15.91 -0.02 -3.11
C SER A 61 -14.63 -0.81 -3.36
N LEU A 62 -14.74 -2.11 -3.71
CA LEU A 62 -13.59 -2.96 -4.03
C LEU A 62 -12.77 -2.38 -5.19
N ALA A 63 -13.41 -1.85 -6.23
CA ALA A 63 -12.73 -1.22 -7.34
C ALA A 63 -11.97 0.05 -6.93
N ALA A 64 -12.58 0.89 -6.11
CA ALA A 64 -11.96 2.11 -5.61
C ALA A 64 -10.74 1.79 -4.73
N SER A 65 -10.87 0.87 -3.76
CA SER A 65 -9.76 0.44 -2.90
C SER A 65 -8.62 -0.24 -3.68
N THR A 66 -8.95 -1.01 -4.73
CA THR A 66 -7.95 -1.64 -5.61
C THR A 66 -7.18 -0.57 -6.40
N LEU A 67 -7.88 0.41 -6.97
CA LEU A 67 -7.24 1.54 -7.65
C LEU A 67 -6.39 2.36 -6.68
N GLY A 68 -6.87 2.59 -5.45
CA GLY A 68 -6.13 3.24 -4.37
C GLY A 68 -4.83 2.51 -4.06
N SER A 69 -4.87 1.18 -3.97
CA SER A 69 -3.66 0.37 -3.78
C SER A 69 -2.64 0.54 -4.90
N HIS A 70 -3.07 0.68 -6.16
CA HIS A 70 -2.16 0.95 -7.28
C HIS A 70 -1.51 2.34 -7.17
N ARG A 71 -2.27 3.35 -6.73
CA ARG A 71 -1.73 4.71 -6.52
C ARG A 71 -0.74 4.73 -5.35
N ARG A 72 -1.03 4.02 -4.24
CA ARG A 72 -0.11 3.83 -3.11
C ARG A 72 1.20 3.19 -3.53
N GLN A 73 1.17 2.18 -4.39
CA GLN A 73 2.37 1.45 -4.79
C GLN A 73 3.38 2.33 -5.53
N VAL A 74 2.95 3.44 -6.12
CA VAL A 74 3.81 4.46 -6.74
C VAL A 74 3.94 5.73 -5.87
N GLY A 75 3.58 5.63 -4.59
CA GLY A 75 3.68 6.67 -3.56
C GLY A 75 2.65 7.79 -3.63
N GLY A 76 1.59 7.63 -4.41
CA GLY A 76 0.49 8.59 -4.53
C GLY A 76 -0.53 8.51 -3.40
N HIS A 77 -0.10 8.66 -2.14
CA HIS A 77 -0.95 8.48 -0.95
C HIS A 77 -2.15 9.42 -0.89
N ASP A 78 -2.01 10.68 -1.30
CA ASP A 78 -3.13 11.63 -1.29
C ASP A 78 -4.25 11.25 -2.27
N VAL A 79 -3.87 10.72 -3.44
CA VAL A 79 -4.84 10.25 -4.44
C VAL A 79 -5.48 8.95 -3.96
N ALA A 80 -4.67 8.03 -3.43
CA ALA A 80 -5.17 6.79 -2.85
C ALA A 80 -6.18 7.05 -1.72
N ARG A 81 -5.90 8.03 -0.85
CA ARG A 81 -6.77 8.39 0.27
C ARG A 81 -8.17 8.80 -0.18
N ARG A 82 -8.25 9.56 -1.29
CA ARG A 82 -9.54 9.96 -1.87
C ARG A 82 -10.31 8.77 -2.43
N LEU A 83 -9.60 7.80 -3.02
CA LEU A 83 -10.19 6.58 -3.54
C LEU A 83 -10.72 5.69 -2.41
N ASP A 84 -9.96 5.47 -1.35
CA ASP A 84 -10.43 4.65 -0.21
C ASP A 84 -11.52 5.37 0.61
N ALA A 85 -11.49 6.71 0.70
CA ALA A 85 -12.61 7.48 1.26
C ALA A 85 -13.89 7.32 0.41
N THR A 86 -13.76 7.35 -0.91
CA THR A 86 -14.86 7.07 -1.83
C THR A 86 -15.37 5.63 -1.65
N ALA A 87 -14.46 4.66 -1.50
CA ALA A 87 -14.79 3.26 -1.28
C ALA A 87 -15.61 3.06 0.01
N LEU A 88 -15.20 3.71 1.10
CA LEU A 88 -15.92 3.65 2.37
C LEU A 88 -17.30 4.31 2.27
N ALA A 89 -17.39 5.47 1.60
CA ALA A 89 -18.65 6.18 1.41
C ALA A 89 -19.69 5.42 0.56
N ARG A 90 -19.28 4.40 -0.21
CA ARG A 90 -20.21 3.52 -0.94
C ARG A 90 -20.93 2.52 -0.04
N LEU A 91 -20.39 2.22 1.14
CA LEU A 91 -20.84 1.13 2.01
C LEU A 91 -21.73 1.63 3.14
N THR A 92 -22.77 2.40 2.83
CA THR A 92 -23.64 3.06 3.83
C THR A 92 -24.59 2.09 4.56
N ASP A 93 -25.02 1.01 3.90
CA ASP A 93 -25.85 -0.04 4.48
C ASP A 93 -25.46 -1.37 3.87
N THR A 94 -25.14 -2.37 4.70
CA THR A 94 -24.77 -3.69 4.17
C THR A 94 -25.14 -4.81 5.12
N ALA A 95 -25.95 -5.76 4.61
CA ALA A 95 -26.12 -7.06 5.22
C ALA A 95 -24.77 -7.80 5.27
N ALA A 96 -24.52 -8.51 6.37
CA ALA A 96 -23.36 -9.38 6.48
C ALA A 96 -23.51 -10.54 5.49
N ASP A 97 -22.52 -10.72 4.64
CA ASP A 97 -22.29 -11.92 3.85
C ASP A 97 -20.88 -12.42 4.20
N GLY A 98 -20.65 -13.73 4.05
CA GLY A 98 -19.41 -14.39 4.44
C GLY A 98 -18.69 -14.99 3.23
N ASP A 99 -17.89 -14.19 2.53
CA ASP A 99 -17.00 -14.67 1.48
C ASP A 99 -15.59 -14.91 2.06
N CYS A 100 -15.02 -16.10 1.85
CA CYS A 100 -13.75 -16.47 2.47
C CYS A 100 -12.57 -15.55 2.06
N ASP A 101 -12.61 -14.96 0.87
CA ASP A 101 -11.61 -13.99 0.40
C ASP A 101 -12.00 -12.54 0.74
N GLY A 102 -13.10 -12.32 1.48
CA GLY A 102 -13.64 -11.01 1.80
C GLY A 102 -14.09 -10.26 0.56
N ILE A 103 -14.75 -10.94 -0.38
CA ILE A 103 -15.40 -10.34 -1.57
C ILE A 103 -16.89 -10.09 -1.24
N ASP A 104 -17.10 -9.41 -0.13
CA ASP A 104 -18.39 -9.01 0.42
C ASP A 104 -18.29 -7.59 0.98
N ALA A 105 -19.38 -7.11 1.58
CA ALA A 105 -19.43 -5.78 2.17
C ALA A 105 -18.44 -5.57 3.33
N LEU A 106 -18.24 -6.58 4.16
CA LEU A 106 -17.40 -6.49 5.36
C LEU A 106 -15.92 -6.45 4.96
N GLY A 107 -15.51 -7.31 4.03
CA GLY A 107 -14.19 -7.30 3.40
C GLY A 107 -13.91 -6.02 2.62
N ALA A 108 -14.89 -5.49 1.87
CA ALA A 108 -14.76 -4.21 1.18
C ALA A 108 -14.59 -3.03 2.15
N ARG A 109 -15.32 -3.03 3.27
CA ARG A 109 -15.18 -2.02 4.33
C ARG A 109 -13.81 -2.10 5.00
N SER A 110 -13.34 -3.31 5.28
CA SER A 110 -11.99 -3.57 5.80
C SER A 110 -10.93 -3.03 4.84
N ASP A 111 -11.04 -3.30 3.54
CA ASP A 111 -10.10 -2.81 2.53
C ASP A 111 -10.01 -1.30 2.50
N ALA A 112 -11.15 -0.60 2.54
CA ALA A 112 -11.21 0.86 2.53
C ALA A 112 -10.59 1.47 3.79
N LEU A 113 -10.92 0.93 4.99
CA LEU A 113 -10.36 1.40 6.26
C LEU A 113 -8.84 1.18 6.33
N LEU A 114 -8.38 0.00 5.91
CA LEU A 114 -6.95 -0.33 5.87
C LEU A 114 -6.20 0.48 4.80
N GLY A 115 -6.85 0.79 3.67
CA GLY A 115 -6.32 1.71 2.67
C GLY A 115 -6.13 3.12 3.23
N LEU A 116 -7.16 3.67 3.88
CA LEU A 116 -7.08 4.95 4.58
C LEU A 116 -5.98 4.96 5.66
N ALA A 117 -5.84 3.86 6.40
CA ALA A 117 -4.79 3.72 7.42
C ALA A 117 -3.39 3.73 6.79
N ALA A 118 -3.20 3.02 5.68
CA ALA A 118 -1.95 3.00 4.93
C ALA A 118 -1.59 4.38 4.34
N ASP A 119 -2.57 5.18 3.90
CA ASP A 119 -2.31 6.55 3.44
C ASP A 119 -2.05 7.53 4.58
N ALA A 120 -2.70 7.35 5.72
CA ALA A 120 -2.38 8.09 6.92
C ALA A 120 -0.93 7.81 7.35
N LEU A 121 -0.50 6.53 7.34
CA LEU A 121 0.88 6.14 7.54
C LEU A 121 1.82 6.80 6.52
N GLY A 122 1.53 6.68 5.21
CA GLY A 122 2.34 7.25 4.13
C GLY A 122 2.43 8.79 4.11
N THR A 123 1.66 9.46 4.95
CA THR A 123 1.68 10.91 5.18
C THR A 123 2.08 11.30 6.61
N GLY A 124 2.66 10.36 7.38
CA GLY A 124 3.16 10.60 8.74
C GLY A 124 2.10 10.73 9.83
N ARG A 125 0.81 10.50 9.52
CA ARG A 125 -0.31 10.66 10.45
C ARG A 125 -0.59 9.38 11.24
N LEU A 126 0.38 8.95 12.05
CA LEU A 126 0.34 7.66 12.76
C LEU A 126 -0.87 7.52 13.71
N THR A 127 -1.29 8.59 14.40
CA THR A 127 -2.48 8.56 15.27
C THR A 127 -3.76 8.28 14.47
N ALA A 128 -3.90 8.89 13.30
CA ALA A 128 -5.04 8.63 12.42
C ALA A 128 -4.98 7.19 11.87
N ALA A 129 -3.80 6.72 11.49
CA ALA A 129 -3.61 5.33 11.05
C ALA A 129 -4.05 4.32 12.12
N ARG A 130 -3.66 4.51 13.39
CA ARG A 130 -4.07 3.64 14.50
C ARG A 130 -5.59 3.64 14.74
N ARG A 131 -6.25 4.79 14.65
CA ARG A 131 -7.73 4.86 14.77
C ARG A 131 -8.43 4.09 13.66
N LEU A 132 -7.92 4.19 12.43
CA LEU A 132 -8.46 3.47 11.28
C LEU A 132 -8.20 1.95 11.37
N ILE A 133 -7.03 1.54 11.88
CA ILE A 133 -6.73 0.14 12.22
C ILE A 133 -7.72 -0.38 13.26
N ALA A 134 -7.98 0.37 14.33
CA ALA A 134 -8.92 -0.04 15.37
C ALA A 134 -10.34 -0.18 14.81
N ALA A 135 -10.77 0.73 13.93
CA ALA A 135 -12.05 0.63 13.24
C ALA A 135 -12.12 -0.61 12.31
N ALA A 136 -11.03 -0.95 11.61
CA ALA A 136 -10.96 -2.13 10.76
C ALA A 136 -10.98 -3.43 11.57
N ASP A 137 -10.32 -3.45 12.73
CA ASP A 137 -10.28 -4.59 13.65
C ASP A 137 -11.64 -4.85 14.30
N ALA A 138 -12.37 -3.79 14.63
CA ALA A 138 -13.73 -3.86 15.19
C ALA A 138 -14.76 -4.48 14.23
N LEU A 139 -14.43 -4.66 12.96
CA LEU A 139 -15.27 -5.38 11.99
C LEU A 139 -15.33 -6.89 12.25
N GLY A 140 -14.41 -7.46 13.03
CA GLY A 140 -14.36 -8.89 13.32
C GLY A 140 -13.78 -9.72 12.17
N ASP A 141 -14.42 -10.84 11.84
CA ASP A 141 -13.93 -11.75 10.79
C ASP A 141 -14.28 -11.24 9.39
N VAL A 142 -13.32 -10.54 8.80
CA VAL A 142 -13.37 -9.97 7.44
C VAL A 142 -12.79 -10.93 6.38
N GLY A 143 -12.64 -12.22 6.71
CA GLY A 143 -11.95 -13.20 5.89
C GLY A 143 -10.42 -13.08 5.95
N TRP A 144 -9.71 -14.08 5.41
CA TRP A 144 -8.26 -14.17 5.56
C TRP A 144 -7.52 -12.99 4.92
N ARG A 145 -8.05 -12.46 3.81
CA ARG A 145 -7.42 -11.37 3.04
C ARG A 145 -7.40 -10.06 3.83
N GLY A 146 -8.52 -9.73 4.47
CA GLY A 146 -8.60 -8.56 5.36
C GLY A 146 -7.67 -8.71 6.57
N GLN A 147 -7.62 -9.91 7.16
CA GLN A 147 -6.72 -10.20 8.29
C GLN A 147 -5.23 -10.10 7.94
N VAL A 148 -4.83 -10.56 6.75
CA VAL A 148 -3.45 -10.39 6.25
C VAL A 148 -3.11 -8.92 6.06
N ARG A 149 -4.00 -8.14 5.43
CA ARG A 149 -3.80 -6.70 5.20
C ARG A 149 -3.76 -5.91 6.51
N LEU A 150 -4.59 -6.28 7.49
CA LEU A 150 -4.56 -5.71 8.83
C LEU A 150 -3.19 -5.91 9.49
N GLY A 151 -2.63 -7.13 9.40
CA GLY A 151 -1.30 -7.43 9.90
C GLY A 151 -0.20 -6.61 9.21
N TRP A 152 -0.28 -6.40 7.88
CA TRP A 152 0.66 -5.52 7.18
C TRP A 152 0.62 -4.09 7.70
N VAL A 153 -0.56 -3.47 7.74
CA VAL A 153 -0.67 -2.06 8.13
C VAL A 153 -0.32 -1.87 9.61
N ARG A 154 -0.65 -2.82 10.49
CA ARG A 154 -0.17 -2.83 11.88
C ARG A 154 1.35 -2.88 11.95
N ALA A 155 1.97 -3.83 11.25
CA ALA A 155 3.42 -3.98 11.26
C ALA A 155 4.11 -2.70 10.75
N GLU A 156 3.64 -2.12 9.65
CA GLU A 156 4.22 -0.91 9.06
C GLU A 156 4.01 0.33 9.96
N VAL A 157 2.86 0.48 10.64
CA VAL A 157 2.63 1.58 11.61
C VAL A 157 3.52 1.48 12.83
N GLU A 158 3.72 0.27 13.37
CA GLU A 158 4.61 0.08 14.52
C GLU A 158 6.08 0.26 14.13
N LEU A 159 6.46 -0.15 12.93
CA LEU A 159 7.79 0.11 12.37
C LEU A 159 8.07 1.63 12.26
N ALA A 160 7.14 2.38 11.68
CA ALA A 160 7.25 3.84 11.54
C ALA A 160 7.22 4.59 12.89
N ALA A 161 6.69 3.95 13.94
CA ALA A 161 6.71 4.48 15.30
C ALA A 161 7.99 4.12 16.09
N GLY A 162 8.97 3.49 15.45
CA GLY A 162 10.19 3.02 16.11
C GLY A 162 10.00 1.79 17.00
N ARG A 163 8.87 1.10 16.88
CA ARG A 163 8.47 -0.06 17.71
C ARG A 163 8.63 -1.36 16.93
N SER A 164 9.88 -1.68 16.60
CA SER A 164 10.24 -2.84 15.80
C SER A 164 9.90 -4.18 16.49
N SER A 165 9.95 -4.25 17.82
CA SER A 165 9.53 -5.43 18.60
C SER A 165 8.06 -5.78 18.37
N GLU A 166 7.21 -4.77 18.24
CA GLU A 166 5.77 -4.86 18.09
C GLU A 166 5.39 -5.06 16.61
N SER A 167 6.25 -4.59 15.70
CA SER A 167 6.09 -4.79 14.26
C SER A 167 6.24 -6.27 13.85
N VAL A 168 7.26 -6.97 14.36
CA VAL A 168 7.59 -8.35 13.95
C VAL A 168 6.43 -9.34 14.15
N PRO A 169 5.78 -9.44 15.32
CA PRO A 169 4.66 -10.37 15.53
C PRO A 169 3.49 -10.14 14.57
N ASN A 170 3.20 -8.88 14.24
CA ASN A 170 2.16 -8.53 13.27
C ASN A 170 2.50 -9.03 11.86
N ALA A 171 3.76 -8.84 11.44
CA ALA A 171 4.24 -9.31 10.13
C ALA A 171 4.28 -10.84 10.04
N GLU A 172 4.71 -11.53 11.12
CA GLU A 172 4.69 -13.00 11.19
C GLU A 172 3.27 -13.57 11.15
N ALA A 173 2.32 -12.94 11.84
CA ALA A 173 0.92 -13.33 11.80
C ALA A 173 0.33 -13.17 10.38
N ALA A 174 0.64 -12.08 9.69
CA ALA A 174 0.22 -11.88 8.31
C ALA A 174 0.80 -12.96 7.37
N LEU A 175 2.11 -13.26 7.49
CA LEU A 175 2.74 -14.29 6.68
C LEU A 175 2.14 -15.68 6.93
N ARG A 176 1.94 -16.06 8.20
CA ARG A 176 1.33 -17.34 8.56
C ARG A 176 -0.07 -17.51 7.96
N ARG A 177 -0.89 -16.46 8.01
CA ARG A 177 -2.24 -16.46 7.42
C ARG A 177 -2.18 -16.55 5.89
N ALA A 178 -1.28 -15.83 5.25
CA ALA A 178 -1.11 -15.88 3.80
C ALA A 178 -0.63 -17.27 3.33
N LEU A 179 0.26 -17.92 4.09
CA LEU A 179 0.70 -19.29 3.85
C LEU A 179 -0.46 -20.29 3.98
N ALA A 180 -1.27 -20.17 5.05
CA ALA A 180 -2.44 -21.03 5.25
C ALA A 180 -3.49 -20.89 4.13
N ALA A 181 -3.59 -19.71 3.52
CA ALA A 181 -4.48 -19.46 2.38
C ALA A 181 -3.91 -19.90 1.02
N GLY A 182 -2.63 -20.32 0.94
CA GLY A 182 -1.98 -20.65 -0.33
C GLY A 182 -1.87 -19.45 -1.31
N ALA A 183 -1.90 -18.23 -0.79
CA ALA A 183 -2.04 -17.01 -1.58
C ALA A 183 -0.68 -16.43 -1.98
N VAL A 184 -0.08 -16.91 -3.07
CA VAL A 184 1.32 -16.64 -3.49
C VAL A 184 1.68 -15.15 -3.47
N ARG A 185 0.82 -14.26 -4.00
CA ARG A 185 1.08 -12.80 -3.97
C ARG A 185 1.11 -12.25 -2.54
N HIS A 186 0.21 -12.71 -1.68
CA HIS A 186 0.12 -12.26 -0.29
C HIS A 186 1.26 -12.84 0.55
N ILE A 187 1.72 -14.06 0.25
CA ILE A 187 2.92 -14.66 0.85
C ILE A 187 4.14 -13.77 0.54
N ALA A 188 4.36 -13.43 -0.73
CA ALA A 188 5.48 -12.57 -1.14
C ALA A 188 5.42 -11.18 -0.45
N LYS A 189 4.27 -10.50 -0.47
CA LYS A 189 4.12 -9.20 0.21
C LYS A 189 4.30 -9.32 1.73
N SER A 190 3.79 -10.37 2.36
CA SER A 190 3.97 -10.60 3.80
C SER A 190 5.43 -10.87 4.16
N GLY A 191 6.13 -11.66 3.33
CA GLY A 191 7.57 -11.90 3.48
C GLY A 191 8.38 -10.60 3.38
N MET A 192 8.01 -9.71 2.46
CA MET A 192 8.64 -8.39 2.32
C MET A 192 8.44 -7.52 3.56
N VAL A 193 7.21 -7.49 4.10
CA VAL A 193 6.90 -6.72 5.33
C VAL A 193 7.66 -7.28 6.52
N LEU A 194 7.74 -8.61 6.67
CA LEU A 194 8.51 -9.25 7.73
C LEU A 194 10.02 -8.99 7.58
N ALA A 195 10.56 -9.06 6.37
CA ALA A 195 11.96 -8.73 6.12
C ALA A 195 12.27 -7.27 6.51
N ALA A 196 11.38 -6.32 6.18
CA ALA A 196 11.53 -4.93 6.59
C ALA A 196 11.51 -4.80 8.13
N ALA A 197 10.54 -5.42 8.81
CA ALA A 197 10.44 -5.38 10.27
C ALA A 197 11.71 -5.94 10.96
N LEU A 198 12.23 -7.07 10.49
CA LEU A 198 13.45 -7.69 11.01
C LEU A 198 14.70 -6.85 10.73
N THR A 199 14.77 -6.18 9.57
CA THR A 199 15.88 -5.30 9.22
C THR A 199 16.03 -4.16 10.23
N VAL A 200 14.91 -3.55 10.63
CA VAL A 200 14.86 -2.44 11.59
C VAL A 200 15.02 -2.93 13.03
N ARG A 201 14.50 -4.13 13.35
CA ARG A 201 14.75 -4.76 14.65
C ARG A 201 16.25 -4.88 14.93
N GLY A 202 17.04 -5.16 13.90
CA GLY A 202 18.48 -5.27 14.00
C GLY A 202 18.91 -6.53 14.77
N GLY A 203 20.22 -6.73 14.88
CA GLY A 203 20.79 -7.99 15.34
C GLY A 203 21.27 -8.86 14.18
N VAL A 204 22.27 -9.70 14.44
CA VAL A 204 22.90 -10.55 13.43
C VAL A 204 21.90 -11.59 12.90
N THR A 205 21.19 -12.26 13.80
CA THR A 205 20.19 -13.29 13.47
C THR A 205 19.03 -12.71 12.65
N GLU A 206 18.50 -11.57 13.09
CA GLU A 206 17.40 -10.87 12.43
C GLU A 206 17.81 -10.39 11.04
N ARG A 207 19.03 -9.85 10.88
CA ARG A 207 19.54 -9.43 9.56
C ARG A 207 19.75 -10.61 8.61
N ILE A 208 20.26 -11.74 9.09
CA ILE A 208 20.39 -12.96 8.28
C ILE A 208 19.00 -13.44 7.82
N ARG A 209 18.04 -13.52 8.73
CA ARG A 209 16.66 -13.92 8.43
C ARG A 209 16.00 -12.94 7.45
N ALA A 210 16.17 -11.64 7.65
CA ALA A 210 15.66 -10.59 6.78
C ALA A 210 16.20 -10.73 5.35
N LYS A 211 17.53 -10.92 5.20
CA LYS A 211 18.19 -11.11 3.90
C LYS A 211 17.67 -12.36 3.19
N HIS A 212 17.53 -13.48 3.90
CA HIS A 212 17.00 -14.72 3.33
C HIS A 212 15.55 -14.55 2.85
N LEU A 213 14.67 -13.98 3.68
CA LEU A 213 13.29 -13.67 3.31
C LEU A 213 13.20 -12.72 2.11
N ALA A 214 13.93 -11.61 2.13
CA ALA A 214 13.89 -10.62 1.06
C ALA A 214 14.40 -11.20 -0.28
N SER A 215 15.42 -12.06 -0.24
CA SER A 215 15.92 -12.76 -1.44
C SER A 215 14.85 -13.69 -2.01
N GLY A 216 14.24 -14.54 -1.16
CA GLY A 216 13.17 -15.43 -1.59
C GLY A 216 11.94 -14.70 -2.13
N VAL A 217 11.59 -13.54 -1.55
CA VAL A 217 10.53 -12.67 -2.07
C VAL A 217 10.85 -12.15 -3.46
N VAL A 218 12.10 -11.70 -3.71
CA VAL A 218 12.51 -11.23 -5.03
C VAL A 218 12.46 -12.36 -6.05
N ASP A 219 12.97 -13.54 -5.71
CA ASP A 219 12.97 -14.71 -6.60
C ASP A 219 11.54 -15.12 -6.97
N GLN A 220 10.66 -15.28 -5.96
CA GLN A 220 9.25 -15.59 -6.17
C GLN A 220 8.53 -14.49 -6.96
N ALA A 221 8.80 -13.20 -6.66
CA ALA A 221 8.16 -12.10 -7.37
C ALA A 221 8.61 -12.03 -8.84
N ILE A 222 9.85 -12.41 -9.17
CA ILE A 222 10.32 -12.53 -10.55
C ILE A 222 9.64 -13.70 -11.24
N GLU A 223 9.64 -14.88 -10.60
CA GLU A 223 9.03 -16.12 -11.13
C GLU A 223 7.57 -15.89 -11.53
N TYR A 224 6.78 -15.25 -10.66
CA TYR A 224 5.37 -15.00 -10.90
C TYR A 224 5.06 -13.65 -11.58
N GLY A 225 6.07 -12.90 -12.00
CA GLY A 225 5.88 -11.62 -12.70
C GLY A 225 5.28 -10.49 -11.84
N LEU A 226 5.44 -10.55 -10.51
CA LEU A 226 4.97 -9.58 -9.53
C LEU A 226 5.93 -8.38 -9.39
N LEU A 227 6.23 -7.71 -10.52
CA LEU A 227 7.17 -6.58 -10.59
C LEU A 227 6.97 -5.48 -9.53
N PRO A 228 5.73 -5.14 -9.10
CA PRO A 228 5.53 -4.19 -8.01
C PRO A 228 6.17 -4.56 -6.67
N LEU A 229 6.44 -5.86 -6.42
CA LEU A 229 7.13 -6.33 -5.22
C LEU A 229 8.65 -6.46 -5.44
N VAL A 230 9.10 -6.65 -6.68
CA VAL A 230 10.53 -6.78 -7.01
C VAL A 230 11.29 -5.51 -6.66
N TRP A 231 10.81 -4.33 -7.09
CA TRP A 231 11.55 -3.08 -6.89
C TRP A 231 11.72 -2.67 -5.41
N PRO A 232 10.67 -2.65 -4.55
CA PRO A 232 10.85 -2.27 -3.16
C PRO A 232 11.68 -3.29 -2.37
N CYS A 233 11.48 -4.59 -2.63
CA CYS A 233 12.24 -5.64 -1.95
C CYS A 233 13.71 -5.64 -2.39
N SER A 234 14.00 -5.28 -3.64
CA SER A 234 15.37 -5.12 -4.11
C SER A 234 16.06 -3.92 -3.47
N LEU A 235 15.36 -2.80 -3.21
CA LEU A 235 15.92 -1.70 -2.42
C LEU A 235 16.25 -2.15 -0.99
N LEU A 236 15.35 -2.90 -0.35
CA LEU A 236 15.62 -3.48 0.97
C LEU A 236 16.85 -4.40 0.96
N LEU A 237 17.04 -5.20 -0.09
CA LEU A 237 18.24 -6.03 -0.25
C LEU A 237 19.51 -5.22 -0.45
N ALA A 238 19.45 -4.03 -1.06
CA ALA A 238 20.62 -3.18 -1.18
C ALA A 238 21.17 -2.74 0.19
N ASP A 239 20.31 -2.60 1.19
CA ASP A 239 20.69 -2.27 2.57
C ASP A 239 21.11 -3.51 3.40
N LEU A 240 20.57 -4.69 3.06
CA LEU A 240 20.87 -5.97 3.71
C LEU A 240 22.10 -6.68 3.15
N ASP A 241 22.48 -6.38 1.90
CA ASP A 241 23.65 -6.94 1.22
C ASP A 241 24.51 -5.85 0.55
N PRO A 242 25.25 -5.05 1.33
CA PRO A 242 26.03 -3.93 0.79
C PRO A 242 27.03 -4.34 -0.31
N ALA A 243 27.55 -5.56 -0.26
CA ALA A 243 28.48 -6.10 -1.27
C ALA A 243 27.84 -6.25 -2.67
N LYS A 244 26.51 -6.33 -2.74
CA LYS A 244 25.74 -6.44 -3.99
C LYS A 244 24.75 -5.28 -4.19
N ALA A 245 24.93 -4.19 -3.44
CA ALA A 245 23.99 -3.07 -3.40
C ALA A 245 23.68 -2.50 -4.81
N ASP A 246 24.68 -2.33 -5.66
CA ASP A 246 24.49 -1.78 -7.02
C ASP A 246 23.66 -2.72 -7.90
N SER A 247 23.89 -4.04 -7.80
CA SER A 247 23.09 -5.04 -8.52
C SER A 247 21.63 -5.02 -8.06
N HIS A 248 21.40 -4.90 -6.76
CA HIS A 248 20.06 -4.78 -6.18
C HIS A 248 19.36 -3.48 -6.60
N ARG A 249 20.07 -2.33 -6.61
CA ARG A 249 19.54 -1.05 -7.10
C ARG A 249 19.23 -1.09 -8.59
N ALA A 250 20.09 -1.70 -9.41
CA ALA A 250 19.85 -1.87 -10.84
C ALA A 250 18.60 -2.74 -11.10
N ARG A 251 18.42 -3.83 -10.35
CA ARG A 251 17.19 -4.64 -10.40
C ARG A 251 15.96 -3.85 -10.01
N ALA A 252 16.05 -3.04 -8.96
CA ALA A 252 14.96 -2.17 -8.53
C ALA A 252 14.57 -1.17 -9.64
N ALA A 253 15.54 -0.50 -10.24
CA ALA A 253 15.33 0.45 -11.33
C ALA A 253 14.68 -0.23 -12.55
N GLY A 254 15.17 -1.40 -12.96
CA GLY A 254 14.60 -2.16 -14.08
C GLY A 254 13.15 -2.59 -13.84
N ALA A 255 12.84 -3.11 -12.66
CA ALA A 255 11.48 -3.50 -12.28
C ALA A 255 10.54 -2.29 -12.22
N LEU A 256 10.95 -1.19 -11.58
CA LEU A 256 10.16 0.04 -11.51
C LEU A 256 9.93 0.64 -12.92
N HIS A 257 10.94 0.68 -13.77
CA HIS A 257 10.82 1.12 -15.16
C HIS A 257 9.72 0.33 -15.89
N CYS A 258 9.70 -1.00 -15.74
CA CYS A 258 8.67 -1.84 -16.34
C CYS A 258 7.26 -1.55 -15.81
N VAL A 259 7.12 -1.32 -14.49
CA VAL A 259 5.85 -0.91 -13.88
C VAL A 259 5.39 0.45 -14.44
N LEU A 260 6.27 1.45 -14.51
CA LEU A 260 5.93 2.79 -15.00
C LEU A 260 5.59 2.81 -16.49
N ARG A 261 6.29 2.02 -17.31
CA ARG A 261 5.95 1.80 -18.73
C ARG A 261 4.55 1.22 -18.90
N ARG A 262 4.11 0.37 -17.97
CA ARG A 262 2.80 -0.29 -17.98
C ARG A 262 1.75 0.44 -17.14
N SER A 263 2.05 1.65 -16.67
CA SER A 263 1.15 2.48 -15.86
C SER A 263 0.38 3.48 -16.71
N ASP A 264 -0.76 3.97 -16.22
CA ASP A 264 -1.46 5.09 -16.84
C ASP A 264 -0.74 6.44 -16.53
N PRO A 265 -1.07 7.54 -17.24
CA PRO A 265 -0.42 8.83 -17.02
C PRO A 265 -0.52 9.38 -15.60
N ILE A 266 -1.57 9.06 -14.84
CA ILE A 266 -1.72 9.52 -13.45
C ILE A 266 -0.69 8.83 -12.57
N ALA A 267 -0.57 7.49 -12.66
CA ALA A 267 0.44 6.75 -11.89
C ALA A 267 1.87 7.23 -12.19
N ARG A 268 2.20 7.50 -13.46
CA ARG A 268 3.55 8.00 -13.81
C ARG A 268 3.84 9.37 -13.20
N ARG A 269 2.88 10.30 -13.23
CA ARG A 269 3.04 11.62 -12.60
C ARG A 269 3.21 11.49 -11.10
N LEU A 270 2.40 10.64 -10.45
CA LEU A 270 2.50 10.39 -9.02
C LEU A 270 3.89 9.85 -8.65
N ALA A 271 4.39 8.86 -9.38
CA ALA A 271 5.73 8.31 -9.17
C ALA A 271 6.82 9.37 -9.27
N ALA A 272 6.76 10.23 -10.31
CA ALA A 272 7.75 11.28 -10.55
C ALA A 272 7.76 12.37 -9.48
N SER A 273 6.63 12.61 -8.80
CA SER A 273 6.52 13.60 -7.72
C SER A 273 6.63 12.99 -6.32
N SER A 274 6.77 11.67 -6.21
CA SER A 274 6.62 10.96 -4.95
C SER A 274 7.93 10.91 -4.17
N PRO A 275 7.95 11.28 -2.87
CA PRO A 275 9.13 11.09 -2.04
C PRO A 275 9.41 9.61 -1.73
N TRP A 276 8.44 8.73 -1.96
CA TRP A 276 8.55 7.28 -1.74
C TRP A 276 9.21 6.56 -2.92
N VAL A 277 9.43 7.25 -4.04
CA VAL A 277 10.11 6.71 -5.22
C VAL A 277 11.46 7.42 -5.34
N PRO A 278 12.59 6.76 -5.08
CA PRO A 278 13.89 7.43 -5.15
C PRO A 278 14.18 7.97 -6.55
N ASP A 279 14.57 9.24 -6.65
CA ASP A 279 14.92 9.90 -7.92
C ASP A 279 15.96 9.10 -8.73
N THR A 280 16.90 8.47 -8.02
CA THR A 280 17.95 7.63 -8.63
C THR A 280 17.41 6.42 -9.40
N LEU A 281 16.19 5.96 -9.10
CA LEU A 281 15.54 4.90 -9.87
C LEU A 281 14.81 5.43 -11.11
N LEU A 282 14.55 6.75 -11.18
CA LEU A 282 13.86 7.41 -12.28
C LEU A 282 14.85 7.96 -13.33
N THR A 283 16.02 8.39 -12.89
CA THR A 283 17.11 8.89 -13.73
C THR A 283 18.17 7.81 -13.96
N SER A 284 17.84 6.75 -14.69
CA SER A 284 18.89 5.85 -15.21
C SER A 284 19.58 6.53 -16.39
N GLY A 285 20.66 7.28 -16.11
CA GLY A 285 21.47 7.99 -17.11
C GLY A 285 22.90 8.34 -16.69
N GLU A 286 23.19 8.79 -15.46
CA GLU A 286 24.56 9.14 -15.04
C GLU A 286 24.74 9.01 -13.51
N PRO A 287 25.91 8.57 -13.01
CA PRO A 287 26.16 8.44 -11.58
C PRO A 287 26.51 9.80 -10.97
N THR A 288 25.52 10.61 -10.62
CA THR A 288 25.79 11.78 -9.76
C THR A 288 26.02 11.31 -8.32
N ARG A 289 27.27 11.41 -7.89
CA ARG A 289 27.68 11.35 -6.48
C ARG A 289 27.04 12.50 -5.71
N THR A 290 25.88 12.24 -5.12
CA THR A 290 25.35 13.05 -4.03
C THR A 290 24.84 12.09 -2.97
N SER A 291 25.35 12.23 -1.75
CA SER A 291 25.05 11.38 -0.59
C SER A 291 23.54 11.13 -0.44
N ILE A 292 23.10 9.95 -0.82
CA ILE A 292 21.72 9.49 -0.69
C ILE A 292 21.49 9.18 0.79
N ARG A 293 20.84 10.09 1.51
CA ARG A 293 20.12 9.70 2.73
C ARG A 293 19.07 8.68 2.30
N ALA A 294 19.22 7.47 2.81
CA ALA A 294 18.37 6.35 2.47
C ALA A 294 16.92 6.69 2.87
N ASN A 295 16.03 6.86 1.88
CA ASN A 295 14.60 6.70 2.10
C ASN A 295 14.34 5.19 2.30
N SER A 296 14.86 4.65 3.40
CA SER A 296 14.51 3.36 3.94
C SER A 296 13.04 3.42 4.35
N PHE A 297 12.36 2.28 4.35
CA PHE A 297 10.96 2.11 4.80
C PHE A 297 10.66 2.63 6.23
N THR A 298 11.67 3.16 6.92
CA THR A 298 11.65 3.74 8.26
C THR A 298 11.62 5.26 8.29
N GLU A 299 12.04 5.95 7.23
CA GLU A 299 12.06 7.41 7.21
C GLU A 299 10.80 7.93 6.51
N LEU A 300 9.93 8.61 7.29
CA LEU A 300 8.86 9.41 6.71
C LEU A 300 9.48 10.44 5.75
N PRO A 301 8.84 10.75 4.61
CA PRO A 301 9.32 11.78 3.69
C PRO A 301 9.72 13.05 4.42
N PRO A 302 10.89 13.65 4.12
CA PRO A 302 11.22 14.96 4.67
C PRO A 302 10.16 15.97 4.22
N ASP A 303 9.69 16.81 5.16
CA ASP A 303 8.69 17.84 4.96
C ASP A 303 9.08 18.79 3.80
N ARG A 304 8.57 18.50 2.59
CA ARG A 304 8.45 19.48 1.51
C ARG A 304 7.07 20.13 1.55
N VAL A 305 6.70 20.65 2.71
CA VAL A 305 5.69 21.71 2.83
C VAL A 305 6.25 22.73 3.81
N LYS A 306 6.94 23.74 3.30
CA LYS A 306 7.11 24.98 4.08
C LYS A 306 5.72 25.59 4.23
N VAL A 307 5.05 25.31 5.35
CA VAL A 307 3.91 26.12 5.77
C VAL A 307 4.51 27.47 6.17
N GLY A 308 4.41 28.45 5.28
CA GLY A 308 4.69 29.83 5.62
C GLY A 308 3.77 30.25 6.76
N ALA A 309 4.33 30.83 7.82
CA ALA A 309 3.56 31.47 8.86
C ALA A 309 2.72 32.59 8.22
N GLN A 310 1.41 32.40 8.09
CA GLN A 310 0.50 33.49 7.76
C GLN A 310 0.08 34.20 9.04
N ALA A 311 0.47 35.47 9.06
CA ALA A 311 -0.13 36.66 9.66
C ALA A 311 -1.32 36.45 10.60
N SER A 312 -1.12 36.90 11.84
CA SER A 312 -2.18 37.26 12.78
C SER A 312 -2.92 38.50 12.25
N ASP A 313 -4.12 38.30 11.69
CA ASP A 313 -5.12 39.36 11.58
C ASP A 313 -5.71 39.64 12.96
N ARG A 314 -5.27 40.74 13.59
CA ARG A 314 -6.06 41.42 14.62
C ARG A 314 -6.44 42.80 14.09
N GLY A 315 -7.63 42.85 13.51
CA GLY A 315 -8.33 44.09 13.19
C GLY A 315 -8.62 44.89 14.46
N GLY A 316 -8.33 46.18 14.40
CA GLY A 316 -8.77 47.17 15.37
C GLY A 316 -10.16 47.72 15.05
N GLY A 317 -10.77 48.33 16.07
CA GLY A 317 -12.00 49.12 16.02
C GLY A 317 -13.16 48.44 16.77
N THR A 318 -13.91 49.06 17.67
CA THR A 318 -13.98 50.46 18.13
C THR A 318 -14.80 50.50 19.43
N SER A 319 -14.53 51.54 20.21
CA SER A 319 -15.16 51.96 21.47
C SER A 319 -16.69 52.11 21.43
N LEU A 320 -17.36 51.82 22.55
CA LEU A 320 -18.56 52.46 23.17
C LEU A 320 -18.81 51.64 24.47
N GLY A 321 -18.94 52.11 25.71
CA GLY A 321 -19.19 53.42 26.31
C GLY A 321 -20.24 53.25 27.43
N CYS A 322 -19.88 53.62 28.68
CA CYS A 322 -20.74 53.86 29.88
C CYS A 322 -21.34 52.67 30.66
N ARG A 323 -20.90 52.44 31.91
CA ARG A 323 -21.47 52.90 33.24
C ARG A 323 -22.30 51.76 33.87
N LYS A 324 -22.35 51.50 35.19
CA LYS A 324 -22.08 52.28 36.40
C LYS A 324 -22.03 51.35 37.64
N GLU A 325 -21.22 51.76 38.61
CA GLU A 325 -21.42 51.72 40.09
C GLU A 325 -21.47 50.39 40.88
N SER A 326 -20.55 50.37 41.85
CA SER A 326 -20.34 49.52 43.05
C SER A 326 -21.52 49.58 44.06
N PRO A 327 -21.48 48.92 45.23
CA PRO A 327 -20.38 48.91 46.23
C PRO A 327 -19.50 47.65 46.21
#